data_AF-A0A250E9G8-F1
#
_entry.id   AF-A0A250E9G8-F1
#
_cell.length_a   1.000
_cell.length_b   1.000
_cell.length_c   1.000
_cell.angle_alpha   90.00
_cell.angle_beta   90.00
_cell.angle_gamma   90.00
#
_symmetry.space_group_name_H-M   'P 1'
#
loop_
_entity.id
_entity.type
_entity.pdbx_description
1 polymer ?
#
loop_
_entity_poly.entity_id
_entity_poly.type
_entity_poly.pdbx_seq_one_letter_code
_entity_poly.pdbx_strand_id
1 'polypeptide(L)' 'MISLIQKIRTENLSETEEDAILEELEKGVLDPDISDYIYWSELSAEEIADKVLNYKPIIL' A
#
# COMPACT_ATOMS: atom_id res chain seq x y z
N MET A 1 0.60 8.65 -1.87
CA MET A 1 0.87 7.36 -1.20
C MET A 1 0.25 7.28 0.19
N ILE A 2 0.75 7.97 1.23
CA ILE A 2 0.18 7.86 2.60
C ILE A 2 -1.33 8.12 2.62
N SER A 3 -1.80 9.19 1.96
CA SER A 3 -3.22 9.52 1.86
C SER A 3 -4.03 8.44 1.12
N LEU A 4 -3.44 7.72 0.16
CA LEU A 4 -4.11 6.63 -0.56
C LEU A 4 -4.24 5.39 0.32
N ILE A 5 -3.19 5.05 1.07
CA ILE A 5 -3.21 3.96 2.06
C ILE A 5 -4.25 4.25 3.15
N GLN A 6 -4.29 5.48 3.66
CA GLN A 6 -5.34 5.90 4.61
C GLN A 6 -6.73 5.80 3.99
N LYS A 7 -6.88 6.22 2.73
CA LYS A 7 -8.16 6.17 2.02
C LYS A 7 -8.71 4.74 1.96
N ILE A 8 -7.89 3.79 1.53
CA ILE A 8 -8.26 2.35 1.48
C ILE A 8 -8.70 1.84 2.86
N ARG A 9 -8.00 2.20 3.94
CA ARG A 9 -8.29 1.66 5.28
C ARG A 9 -9.46 2.30 6.01
N THR A 10 -9.87 3.51 5.61
CA THR A 10 -10.81 4.33 6.41
C THR A 10 -12.09 4.67 5.66
N GLU A 11 -12.03 4.80 4.34
CA GLU A 11 -13.20 5.10 3.53
C GLU A 11 -13.92 3.81 3.11
N ASN A 12 -15.24 3.88 3.00
CA ASN A 12 -16.05 2.81 2.47
C ASN A 12 -16.08 2.93 0.93
N LEU A 13 -15.03 2.44 0.30
CA LEU A 13 -14.86 2.43 -1.15
C LEU A 13 -15.63 1.26 -1.78
N SER A 14 -16.03 1.41 -3.04
CA SER A 14 -16.41 0.23 -3.83
C SER A 14 -15.18 -0.60 -4.19
N GLU A 15 -15.35 -1.91 -4.41
CA GLU A 15 -14.26 -2.81 -4.84
C GLU A 15 -13.49 -2.24 -6.04
N THR A 16 -14.20 -1.66 -7.02
CA THR A 16 -13.57 -1.05 -8.21
C THR A 16 -12.71 0.17 -7.87
N GLU A 17 -13.13 0.99 -6.90
CA GLU A 17 -12.36 2.17 -6.48
C GLU A 17 -11.13 1.76 -5.66
N GLU A 18 -11.30 0.77 -4.79
CA GLU A 18 -10.23 0.19 -4.00
C GLU A 18 -9.16 -0.44 -4.90
N ASP A 19 -9.56 -1.28 -5.87
CA ASP A 19 -8.67 -1.90 -6.86
C ASP A 19 -7.90 -0.85 -7.67
N ALA A 20 -8.57 0.22 -8.12
CA ALA A 20 -7.91 1.26 -8.89
C ALA A 20 -6.83 2.01 -8.08
N ILE A 21 -7.09 2.27 -6.79
CA ILE A 21 -6.11 2.90 -5.90
C ILE A 21 -4.98 1.92 -5.58
N LEU A 22 -5.29 0.65 -5.37
CA LEU A 22 -4.30 -0.38 -5.08
C LEU A 22 -3.36 -0.59 -6.26
N GLU A 23 -3.89 -0.66 -7.49
CA GLU A 23 -3.08 -0.78 -8.71
C GLU A 23 -2.15 0.43 -8.90
N GLU A 24 -2.62 1.65 -8.58
CA GLU A 24 -1.78 2.85 -8.62
C GLU A 24 -0.64 2.77 -7.59
N LEU A 25 -0.93 2.27 -6.38
CA LEU A 25 0.06 2.09 -5.32
C LEU A 25 1.11 1.05 -5.72
N GLU A 26 0.69 -0.12 -6.19
CA GLU A 26 1.58 -1.22 -6.60
C GLU A 26 2.52 -0.81 -7.74
N LYS A 27 2.04 -0.03 -8.71
CA LYS A 27 2.86 0.53 -9.78
C LYS A 27 3.89 1.56 -9.31
N GLY A 28 3.62 2.21 -8.17
CA GLY A 28 4.44 3.28 -7.62
C GLY A 28 5.56 2.82 -6.69
N VAL A 29 5.61 1.53 -6.35
CA VAL A 29 6.51 1.00 -5.33
C VAL A 29 7.28 -0.23 -5.81
N LEU A 30 8.42 -0.50 -5.17
CA LEU A 30 9.24 -1.69 -5.47
C LEU A 30 8.88 -2.89 -4.60
N ASP A 31 8.20 -2.67 -3.48
CA ASP A 31 7.81 -3.72 -2.55
C ASP A 31 6.55 -4.44 -3.08
N PRO A 32 6.63 -5.72 -3.44
CA PRO A 32 5.47 -6.47 -3.93
C PRO A 32 4.42 -6.71 -2.84
N ASP A 33 4.78 -6.55 -1.56
CA ASP A 33 3.93 -6.92 -0.42
C ASP A 33 3.16 -5.70 0.14
N ILE A 34 3.06 -4.59 -0.61
CA ILE A 34 2.35 -3.38 -0.15
C ILE A 34 0.88 -3.66 0.19
N SER A 35 0.19 -4.46 -0.63
CA SER A 35 -1.20 -4.85 -0.41
C SER A 35 -1.35 -5.63 0.90
N ASP A 36 -0.40 -6.53 1.19
CA ASP A 36 -0.40 -7.30 2.42
C ASP A 36 -0.29 -6.41 3.67
N TYR A 37 0.53 -5.37 3.62
CA TYR A 37 0.62 -4.43 4.73
C TYR A 37 -0.68 -3.63 4.93
N ILE A 38 -1.39 -3.29 3.85
CA ILE A 38 -2.63 -2.53 3.91
C ILE A 38 -3.74 -3.36 4.57
N TYR A 39 -3.89 -4.63 4.19
CA TYR A 39 -5.01 -5.49 4.61
C TYR A 39 -4.73 -6.30 5.88
N TRP A 40 -3.49 -6.72 6.10
CA TRP A 40 -3.15 -7.74 7.09
C TRP A 40 -2.21 -7.24 8.19
N SER A 41 -1.87 -5.95 8.21
CA SER A 41 -1.00 -5.39 9.24
C SER A 41 -1.68 -4.32 10.11
N GLU A 42 -1.16 -4.19 11.33
CA GLU A 42 -1.52 -3.12 12.27
C GLU A 42 -0.69 -1.84 12.05
N LEU A 43 0.18 -1.81 11.03
CA LEU A 43 1.05 -0.66 10.75
C LEU A 43 0.22 0.56 10.36
N SER A 44 0.58 1.75 10.84
CA SER A 44 0.00 2.99 10.34
C SER A 44 0.32 3.22 8.86
N ALA A 45 -0.45 4.07 8.19
CA ALA A 45 -0.19 4.41 6.79
C ALA A 45 1.21 5.02 6.56
N GLU A 46 1.75 5.70 7.57
CA GLU A 46 3.11 6.26 7.56
C GLU A 46 4.15 5.15 7.67
N GLU A 47 3.97 4.20 8.58
CA GLU A 47 4.87 3.04 8.73
C GLU A 47 4.87 2.15 7.48
N ILE A 48 3.72 1.94 6.85
CA ILE A 48 3.62 1.21 5.58
C ILE A 48 4.40 1.96 4.49
N ALA A 49 4.17 3.28 4.36
CA ALA A 49 4.88 4.10 3.38
C ALA A 49 6.40 4.05 3.59
N ASP A 50 6.87 4.20 4.83
CA ASP A 50 8.30 4.12 5.15
C ASP A 50 8.88 2.75 4.84
N LYS A 51 8.18 1.67 5.21
CA LYS A 51 8.63 0.30 4.95
C LYS A 51 8.81 0.05 3.46
N VAL A 52 7.80 0.40 2.67
CA VAL A 52 7.78 0.17 1.23
C VAL A 52 8.79 1.05 0.49
N LEU A 53 8.97 2.32 0.91
CA LEU A 53 9.99 3.20 0.33
C LEU A 53 11.42 2.75 0.64
N ASN A 54 11.63 2.05 1.76
CA ASN A 54 12.93 1.50 2.15
C ASN A 54 13.13 0.05 1.67
N TYR A 55 12.16 -0.54 0.99
CA TYR A 55 12.29 -1.89 0.45
C TYR A 55 13.43 -1.93 -0.58
N LYS A 56 14.32 -2.91 -0.41
CA LYS A 56 15.45 -3.16 -1.31
C LYS A 56 15.28 -4.55 -1.90
N PRO A 57 14.90 -4.66 -3.19
CA PRO A 57 14.82 -5.95 -3.85
C PRO A 57 16.18 -6.66 -3.73
N ILE A 58 16.17 -7.89 -3.24
CA ILE A 58 17.35 -8.75 -3.29
C ILE A 58 17.43 -9.29 -4.71
N ILE A 59 18.33 -8.73 -5.51
CA ILE A 59 18.66 -9.30 -6.82
C ILE A 59 19.51 -10.54 -6.56
N LEU A 60 18.94 -11.72 -6.85
CA LEU A 60 19.62 -13.02 -6.81
C LEU A 60 20.43 -13.27 -8.09
#